data_AF-A0A9D4H673-F1
#
_entry.id   AF-A0A9D4H673-F1
#
_cell.length_a   1.000
_cell.length_b   1.000
_cell.length_c   1.000
_cell.angle_alpha   90.00
_cell.angle_beta   90.00
_cell.angle_gamma   90.00
#
_symmetry.space_group_name_H-M   'P 1'
#
loop_
_entity.id
_entity.type
_entity.pdbx_description
1 polymer ?
#
loop_
_entity_poly.entity_id
_entity_poly.type
_entity_poly.pdbx_seq_one_letter_code
_entity_poly.pdbx_strand_id
1 'polypeptide(L)'
;MDYSADEDLTVETIIESGVKKYFPEGKSQLGSLKDMDLSLGSFAGENLDRFTNTEGNACSFQEYLKSHGLFSSQYHLYIRTKPKQQTSSWKINKQLDIWMRGMKKN
;
A
#
# COMPACT_ATOMS: atom_id res chain seq x y z
N MET A 1 -20.03 -5.35 -20.89
CA MET A 1 -20.30 -4.94 -19.50
C MET A 1 -20.28 -3.43 -19.51
N ASP A 2 -21.46 -2.82 -19.40
CA ASP A 2 -21.59 -1.39 -19.12
C ASP A 2 -21.02 -1.16 -17.73
N TYR A 3 -19.87 -0.51 -17.66
CA TYR A 3 -19.40 0.08 -16.41
C TYR A 3 -20.20 1.37 -16.23
N SER A 4 -21.34 1.26 -15.54
CA SER A 4 -22.13 2.39 -15.08
C SER A 4 -21.23 3.44 -14.43
N ALA A 5 -21.36 4.66 -14.89
CA ALA A 5 -20.42 5.77 -14.78
C ALA A 5 -20.42 6.49 -13.42
N ASP A 6 -20.76 5.82 -12.32
CA ASP A 6 -21.07 6.52 -11.05
C ASP A 6 -20.33 5.99 -9.80
N GLU A 7 -19.40 5.05 -9.92
CA GLU A 7 -18.46 4.79 -8.81
C GLU A 7 -17.17 5.57 -9.05
N ASP A 8 -16.95 6.59 -8.22
CA ASP A 8 -15.67 7.29 -8.13
C ASP A 8 -14.55 6.26 -7.90
N LEU A 9 -13.73 6.06 -8.92
CA LEU A 9 -12.60 5.14 -8.85
C LEU A 9 -11.58 5.71 -7.86
N THR A 10 -11.43 5.07 -6.69
CA THR A 10 -10.45 5.44 -5.67
C THR A 10 -9.26 4.49 -5.68
N VAL A 11 -8.17 4.90 -5.03
CA VAL A 11 -7.00 4.02 -4.82
C VAL A 11 -7.41 2.71 -4.13
N GLU A 12 -8.28 2.80 -3.13
CA GLU A 12 -8.76 1.66 -2.33
C GLU A 12 -9.56 0.68 -3.18
N THR A 13 -10.51 1.16 -4.00
CA THR A 13 -11.35 0.29 -4.83
C THR A 13 -10.53 -0.44 -5.90
N ILE A 14 -9.46 0.20 -6.41
CA ILE A 14 -8.51 -0.44 -7.34
C ILE A 14 -7.70 -1.54 -6.63
N ILE A 15 -7.18 -1.26 -5.43
CA ILE A 15 -6.45 -2.27 -4.64
C ILE A 15 -7.36 -3.46 -4.34
N GLU A 16 -8.57 -3.23 -3.83
CA GLU A 16 -9.51 -4.30 -3.50
C GLU A 16 -9.89 -5.15 -4.72
N SER A 17 -10.21 -4.50 -5.85
CA SER A 17 -10.57 -5.17 -7.08
C SER A 17 -9.40 -5.97 -7.66
N GLY A 18 -8.19 -5.40 -7.63
CA GLY A 18 -7.00 -6.09 -8.10
C GLY A 18 -6.58 -7.24 -7.18
N VAL A 19 -6.77 -7.12 -5.86
CA VAL A 19 -6.54 -8.24 -4.92
C VAL A 19 -7.48 -9.40 -5.24
N LYS A 20 -8.78 -9.14 -5.40
CA LYS A 20 -9.76 -10.18 -5.78
C LYS A 20 -9.39 -10.88 -7.08
N LYS A 21 -8.85 -10.12 -8.05
CA LYS A 21 -8.50 -10.62 -9.39
C LYS A 21 -7.19 -11.40 -9.45
N TYR A 22 -6.13 -10.88 -8.82
CA TYR A 22 -4.77 -11.42 -8.93
C TYR A 22 -4.36 -12.31 -7.76
N PHE A 23 -5.03 -12.17 -6.61
CA PHE A 23 -4.78 -12.94 -5.41
C PHE A 23 -6.09 -13.53 -4.86
N PRO A 24 -6.80 -14.37 -5.64
CA PRO A 24 -8.11 -14.90 -5.24
C PRO A 24 -8.06 -15.74 -3.96
N GLU A 25 -6.91 -16.35 -3.66
CA GLU A 25 -6.68 -17.11 -2.43
C GLU A 25 -6.18 -16.25 -1.25
N GLY A 26 -6.02 -14.94 -1.45
CA GLY A 26 -5.53 -14.02 -0.42
C GLY A 26 -4.08 -14.22 -0.01
N LYS A 27 -3.24 -14.78 -0.89
CA LYS A 27 -1.81 -15.04 -0.65
C LYS A 27 -0.97 -14.51 -1.81
N SER A 28 0.20 -13.95 -1.50
CA SER A 28 1.25 -13.65 -2.49
C SER A 28 2.43 -14.62 -2.32
N GLN A 29 3.44 -14.50 -3.18
CA GLN A 29 4.70 -15.25 -3.07
C GLN A 29 5.42 -15.05 -1.73
N LEU A 30 5.14 -13.95 -1.03
CA LEU A 30 5.76 -13.60 0.25
C LEU A 30 4.95 -14.07 1.46
N GLY A 31 3.80 -14.72 1.27
CA GLY A 31 2.89 -15.15 2.34
C GLY A 31 1.47 -14.60 2.25
N SER A 32 0.73 -14.65 3.36
CA SER A 32 -0.66 -14.19 3.45
C SER A 32 -0.76 -12.67 3.24
N LEU A 33 -1.71 -12.24 2.41
CA LEU A 33 -1.95 -10.80 2.20
C LEU A 33 -2.44 -10.09 3.47
N LYS A 34 -3.01 -10.81 4.44
CA LYS A 34 -3.42 -10.24 5.73
C LYS A 34 -2.24 -9.67 6.52
N ASP A 35 -1.07 -10.26 6.33
CA ASP A 35 0.18 -9.89 6.98
C ASP A 35 1.01 -8.91 6.14
N MET A 36 0.42 -8.37 5.07
CA MET A 36 1.06 -7.45 4.14
C MET A 36 0.36 -6.10 4.13
N ASP A 37 1.15 -5.05 3.96
CA ASP A 37 0.70 -3.73 3.60
C ASP A 37 0.57 -3.67 2.07
N LEU A 38 -0.64 -3.32 1.64
CA LEU A 38 -1.01 -3.17 0.24
C LEU A 38 -1.00 -1.69 -0.12
N SER A 39 -0.35 -1.36 -1.23
CA SER A 39 -0.34 0.00 -1.77
C SER A 39 -0.43 -0.03 -3.28
N LEU A 40 -0.94 1.05 -3.86
CA LEU A 40 -0.98 1.24 -5.30
C LEU A 40 0.28 1.98 -5.74
N GLY A 41 0.95 1.48 -6.78
CA GLY A 41 2.12 2.10 -7.37
C GLY A 41 1.80 2.74 -8.72
N SER A 42 2.33 3.94 -8.98
CA SER A 42 2.37 4.55 -10.30
C SER A 42 3.43 3.89 -11.19
N PHE A 43 3.42 4.21 -12.48
CA PHE A 43 4.46 3.77 -13.42
C PHE A 43 5.87 4.27 -13.04
N ALA A 44 5.97 5.46 -12.42
CA ALA A 44 7.23 5.98 -11.90
C ALA A 44 7.73 5.22 -10.65
N GLY A 45 6.97 4.24 -10.17
CA GLY A 45 7.29 3.47 -8.98
C GLY A 45 7.05 4.25 -7.69
N GLU A 46 6.23 5.29 -7.72
CA GLU A 46 5.81 6.04 -6.55
C GLU A 46 4.54 5.42 -5.95
N ASN A 47 4.37 5.53 -4.64
CA ASN A 47 3.14 5.10 -4.00
C ASN A 47 2.05 6.16 -4.23
N LEU A 48 0.87 5.69 -4.61
CA LEU A 48 -0.32 6.50 -4.80
C LEU A 48 -1.26 6.24 -3.62
N ASP A 49 -1.36 7.19 -2.72
CA ASP A 49 -2.35 7.17 -1.62
C ASP A 49 -3.67 7.85 -2.07
N ARG A 50 -3.58 8.79 -3.00
CA ARG A 50 -4.71 9.49 -3.62
C ARG A 50 -4.33 9.93 -5.04
N PHE A 51 -5.32 10.22 -5.87
CA PHE A 51 -5.08 10.79 -7.20
C PHE A 51 -4.88 12.31 -7.10
N THR A 52 -3.75 12.80 -7.62
CA THR A 52 -3.43 14.24 -7.66
C THR A 52 -3.09 14.70 -9.07
N ASN A 53 -3.53 15.90 -9.43
CA ASN A 53 -3.12 16.53 -10.67
C ASN A 53 -1.64 16.94 -10.61
N THR A 54 -1.10 17.47 -11.72
CA THR A 54 0.30 17.95 -11.80
C THR A 54 0.62 19.13 -10.88
N GLU A 55 -0.40 19.78 -10.32
CA GLU A 55 -0.27 20.86 -9.34
C GLU A 55 -0.31 20.35 -7.88
N GLY A 56 -0.53 19.04 -7.68
CA GLY A 56 -0.63 18.40 -6.36
C GLY A 56 -2.03 18.41 -5.75
N ASN A 57 -3.04 18.92 -6.46
CA ASN A 57 -4.43 18.96 -5.98
C ASN A 57 -5.10 17.61 -6.13
N ALA A 58 -5.85 17.18 -5.10
CA ALA A 58 -6.65 15.96 -5.17
C ALA A 58 -7.68 16.05 -6.31
N CYS A 59 -7.83 14.98 -7.08
CA CYS A 59 -8.68 14.95 -8.26
C CYS A 59 -9.25 13.55 -8.50
N SER A 60 -10.18 13.44 -9.44
CA SER A 60 -10.70 12.15 -9.90
C SER A 60 -9.62 11.35 -10.66
N PHE A 61 -9.82 10.04 -10.79
CA PHE A 61 -8.92 9.20 -11.59
C PHE A 61 -8.83 9.65 -13.05
N GLN A 62 -9.93 10.09 -13.65
CA GLN A 62 -9.94 10.59 -15.03
C GLN A 62 -9.12 11.89 -15.18
N GLU A 63 -9.25 12.81 -14.23
CA GLU A 63 -8.46 14.03 -14.19
C GLU A 63 -6.97 13.76 -13.94
N TYR A 64 -6.66 12.77 -13.09
CA TYR A 64 -5.31 12.26 -12.93
C TYR A 64 -4.74 11.76 -14.26
N LEU A 65 -5.47 10.90 -14.98
CA LEU A 65 -5.02 10.40 -16.28
C LEU A 65 -4.83 11.54 -17.30
N LYS A 66 -5.72 12.52 -17.31
CA LYS A 66 -5.66 13.65 -18.24
C LYS A 66 -4.48 14.58 -17.93
N SER A 67 -4.31 14.97 -16.67
CA SER A 67 -3.27 15.91 -16.24
C SER A 67 -1.86 15.35 -16.40
N HIS A 68 -1.67 14.03 -16.22
CA HIS A 68 -0.38 13.36 -16.40
C HIS A 68 -0.14 12.87 -17.84
N GLY A 69 -1.00 13.21 -18.80
CA GLY A 69 -0.86 12.77 -20.20
C GLY A 69 -1.04 11.25 -20.41
N LEU A 70 -1.64 10.57 -19.44
CA LEU A 70 -1.80 9.12 -19.41
C LEU A 70 -3.06 8.64 -20.14
N PHE A 71 -4.02 9.53 -20.40
CA PHE A 71 -5.29 9.21 -21.05
C PHE A 71 -5.14 8.57 -22.44
N SER A 72 -4.08 8.91 -23.17
CA SER A 72 -3.77 8.37 -24.50
C SER A 72 -2.68 7.28 -24.49
N SER A 73 -2.21 6.86 -23.31
CA SER A 73 -1.12 5.90 -23.15
C SER A 73 -1.59 4.61 -22.48
N GLN A 74 -0.89 3.50 -22.72
CA GLN A 74 -1.09 2.28 -21.94
C GLN A 74 -0.60 2.51 -20.50
N TYR A 75 -1.52 2.87 -19.60
CA TYR A 75 -1.20 3.08 -18.20
C TYR A 75 -1.16 1.76 -17.44
N HIS A 76 -0.08 1.55 -16.67
CA HIS A 76 0.08 0.39 -15.80
C HIS A 76 0.09 0.84 -14.34
N LEU A 77 -0.86 0.31 -13.58
CA LEU A 77 -0.88 0.37 -12.12
C LEU A 77 -0.41 -0.96 -11.56
N TYR A 78 0.35 -0.91 -10.47
CA TYR A 78 0.85 -2.11 -9.80
C TYR A 78 0.38 -2.15 -8.36
N ILE A 79 -0.11 -3.30 -7.91
CA ILE A 79 -0.33 -3.55 -6.49
C ILE A 79 1.00 -3.96 -5.88
N ARG A 80 1.45 -3.19 -4.90
CA ARG A 80 2.65 -3.45 -4.13
C ARG A 80 2.27 -4.10 -2.81
N THR A 81 2.91 -5.22 -2.52
CA THR A 81 2.82 -5.92 -1.24
C THR A 81 4.15 -5.73 -0.50
N LYS A 82 4.10 -5.21 0.73
CA LYS A 82 5.24 -5.21 1.64
C LYS A 82 4.85 -5.98 2.91
N PRO A 83 5.71 -6.82 3.48
CA PRO A 83 5.42 -7.43 4.78
C PRO A 83 5.20 -6.32 5.81
N LYS A 84 4.13 -6.42 6.61
CA LYS A 84 3.94 -5.53 7.76
C LYS A 84 5.18 -5.67 8.62
N GLN A 85 5.90 -4.57 8.85
CA GLN A 85 7.01 -4.60 9.80
C GLN A 85 6.40 -4.95 11.16
N GLN A 86 6.61 -6.19 11.58
CA GLN A 86 6.33 -6.61 12.94
C GLN A 86 7.27 -5.79 13.80
N THR A 87 6.77 -4.69 14.36
CA THR A 87 7.46 -3.89 15.37
C THR A 87 7.74 -4.83 16.53
N SER A 88 8.90 -5.46 16.51
CA SER A 88 9.40 -6.31 17.57
C SER A 88 9.90 -5.40 18.69
N SER A 89 8.99 -4.61 19.25
CA SER A 89 9.13 -3.93 20.55
C SER A 89 9.01 -4.97 21.67
N TRP A 90 9.83 -6.03 21.63
CA TRP A 90 9.83 -7.05 22.68
C TRP A 90 11.21 -7.53 23.14
N LYS A 91 12.30 -6.87 22.73
CA LYS A 91 13.65 -7.32 23.15
C LYS A 91 14.59 -6.27 23.71
N ILE A 92 14.15 -5.04 23.98
CA ILE A 92 15.02 -4.04 24.63
C ILE A 92 14.79 -4.01 26.16
N ASN A 93 13.58 -4.31 26.64
CA ASN A 93 13.28 -4.21 28.08
C ASN A 93 13.74 -5.40 28.94
N LYS A 94 14.16 -6.53 28.36
CA LYS A 94 14.68 -7.66 29.16
C LYS A 94 16.16 -7.51 29.52
N GLN A 95 16.91 -6.72 28.77
CA GLN A 95 18.34 -6.50 29.02
C GLN A 95 18.57 -5.44 30.11
N LEU A 96 17.71 -4.42 30.18
CA LEU A 96 17.70 -3.43 31.25
C LEU A 96 17.33 -4.02 32.63
N ASP A 97 16.37 -4.95 32.69
CA ASP A 97 15.97 -5.59 33.97
C ASP A 97 17.09 -6.48 34.55
N ILE A 98 17.86 -7.16 33.69
CA ILE A 98 19.00 -7.99 34.10
C ILE A 98 20.16 -7.11 34.61
N TRP A 99 20.41 -5.97 33.97
CA TRP A 99 21.48 -5.05 34.36
C TRP A 99 21.18 -4.34 35.70
N MET A 100 19.93 -3.91 35.91
CA MET A 100 19.50 -3.24 37.14
C MET A 100 19.44 -4.18 38.36
N ARG A 101 19.22 -5.49 38.17
CA ARG A 101 19.27 -6.48 39.27
C ARG A 101 20.69 -6.93 39.63
N GLY A 102 21.64 -6.81 38.70
CA GLY A 102 23.06 -7.14 38.93
C GLY A 102 23.82 -6.10 39.75
N MET A 103 23.42 -4.81 39.67
CA MET A 103 24.12 -3.73 40.37
C MET A 103 23.75 -3.54 41.85
N LYS A 104 22.74 -4.25 42.37
CA LYS A 104 22.31 -4.13 43.78
C LYS A 104 22.99 -5.12 44.74
N LYS A 105 23.92 -5.93 44.25
CA LYS A 105 24.75 -6.86 45.04
C LYS A 105 26.22 -6.65 44.70
N ASN A 106 26.77 -5.50 45.07
CA ASN A 106 28.18 -5.35 45.38
C ASN A 106 28.37 -4.17 46.34
#